data_AF-A0AAE1FSD2-F1
#
_entry.id   AF-A0AAE1FSD2-F1
#
_cell.length_a   1.000
_cell.length_b   1.000
_cell.length_c   1.000
_cell.angle_alpha   90.00
_cell.angle_beta   90.00
_cell.angle_gamma   90.00
#
_symmetry.space_group_name_H-M   'P 1'
#
loop_
_entity.id
_entity.type
_entity.pdbx_description
1 polymer ?
#
loop_
_entity_poly.entity_id
_entity_poly.type
_entity_poly.pdbx_seq_one_letter_code
_entity_poly.pdbx_strand_id
1 'polypeptide(L)' 'MGLNRNTVKLWVQRYEAEGHVMTRMRPGRPRLTTPEQDAMIVAAAHESPLTTAIQITRELDLPVTPQVTRKRLRERGISG' A
#
# COMPACT_ATOMS: atom_id res chain seq x y z
N MET A 1 -1.22 -4.02 -39.35
CA MET A 1 -1.62 -4.04 -37.93
C MET A 1 -0.99 -5.25 -37.25
N GLY A 2 -0.06 -5.04 -36.32
CA GLY A 2 0.82 -6.10 -35.77
C GLY A 2 0.48 -6.47 -34.33
N LEU A 3 -0.60 -7.21 -34.13
CA LEU A 3 -0.84 -7.90 -32.86
C LEU A 3 -0.29 -9.32 -32.96
N ASN A 4 0.60 -9.69 -32.05
CA ASN A 4 1.18 -11.02 -32.00
C ASN A 4 0.07 -12.07 -31.76
N ARG A 5 0.11 -13.20 -32.48
CA ARG A 5 -0.87 -14.30 -32.35
C ARG A 5 -1.03 -14.78 -30.90
N ASN A 6 0.03 -14.70 -30.10
CA ASN A 6 -0.01 -15.04 -28.67
C ASN A 6 -0.91 -14.10 -27.86
N THR A 7 -0.93 -12.80 -28.20
CA THR A 7 -1.81 -11.83 -27.56
C THR A 7 -3.27 -12.15 -27.84
N VAL A 8 -3.60 -12.54 -29.08
CA VAL A 8 -4.95 -12.96 -29.46
C VAL A 8 -5.38 -14.22 -28.69
N LYS A 9 -4.53 -15.24 -28.63
CA LYS A 9 -4.80 -16.47 -27.85
C LYS A 9 -5.02 -16.18 -26.36
N LEU A 10 -4.21 -15.30 -25.76
CA LEU A 10 -4.36 -14.90 -24.36
C LEU A 10 -5.72 -14.24 -24.08
N TRP A 11 -6.20 -13.38 -24.99
CA TRP A 11 -7.50 -12.73 -24.84
C TRP A 11 -8.67 -13.71 -24.97
N VAL A 12 -8.60 -14.68 -25.89
CA VAL A 12 -9.62 -15.73 -26.02
C VAL A 12 -9.68 -16.57 -24.74
N GLN A 13 -8.54 -17.07 -24.25
CA GLN A 13 -8.48 -17.85 -23.02
C GLN A 13 -8.99 -17.07 -21.80
N ARG A 14 -8.66 -15.79 -21.68
CA ARG A 14 -9.16 -14.94 -20.60
C ARG A 14 -10.67 -14.74 -20.70
N TYR A 15 -11.19 -14.52 -21.89
CA TYR A 15 -12.62 -14.37 -22.10
C TYR A 15 -13.39 -15.65 -21.75
N GLU A 16 -12.89 -16.83 -22.17
CA GLU A 16 -13.48 -18.13 -21.82
C GLU A 16 -13.46 -18.40 -20.31
N ALA A 17 -12.41 -17.96 -19.60
CA ALA A 17 -12.27 -18.20 -18.16
C ALA A 17 -13.01 -17.18 -17.27
N GLU A 18 -13.00 -15.89 -17.64
CA GLU A 18 -13.53 -14.79 -16.80
C GLU A 18 -14.87 -14.23 -17.29
N GLY A 19 -15.26 -14.52 -18.54
CA GLY A 19 -16.48 -13.98 -19.16
C GLY A 19 -16.39 -12.50 -19.56
N HIS A 20 -15.25 -11.84 -19.33
CA HIS A 20 -15.04 -10.44 -19.71
C HIS A 20 -13.62 -10.16 -20.21
N VAL A 21 -13.47 -9.12 -21.03
CA VAL A 21 -12.17 -8.61 -21.50
C VAL A 21 -11.64 -7.44 -20.66
N MET A 22 -12.19 -7.25 -19.46
CA MET A 22 -11.72 -6.18 -18.56
C MET A 22 -10.31 -6.49 -18.06
N THR A 23 -9.48 -5.44 -17.96
CA THR A 23 -8.15 -5.59 -17.39
C THR A 23 -8.28 -5.81 -15.89
N ARG A 24 -7.73 -6.93 -15.39
CA ARG A 24 -7.67 -7.19 -13.95
C ARG A 24 -6.92 -6.07 -13.24
N MET A 25 -7.50 -5.58 -12.14
CA MET A 25 -6.77 -4.70 -11.22
C MET A 25 -5.58 -5.48 -10.66
N ARG A 26 -4.37 -4.99 -10.93
CA ARG A 26 -3.15 -5.59 -10.38
C ARG A 26 -2.96 -5.05 -8.97
N PRO A 27 -2.67 -5.89 -7.97
CA PRO A 27 -2.21 -5.38 -6.69
C PRO A 27 -0.96 -4.54 -6.93
N GLY A 28 -0.91 -3.35 -6.34
CA GLY A 28 0.27 -2.50 -6.37
C GLY A 28 1.44 -3.12 -5.61
N ARG A 29 2.53 -2.36 -5.48
CA ARG A 29 3.67 -2.78 -4.65
C ARG A 29 3.20 -3.05 -3.21
N PRO A 30 3.59 -4.19 -2.60
CA PRO A 30 3.24 -4.49 -1.22
C PRO A 30 3.76 -3.40 -0.27
N ARG A 31 3.01 -3.16 0.81
CA ARG A 31 3.41 -2.21 1.86
C ARG A 31 4.66 -2.74 2.56
N LEU A 32 5.53 -1.82 2.98
CA LEU A 32 6.68 -2.15 3.83
C LEU A 32 6.23 -2.42 5.28
N THR A 33 5.18 -1.74 5.74
CA THR A 33 4.64 -1.90 7.08
C THR A 33 3.56 -2.99 7.14
N THR A 34 3.53 -3.71 8.26
CA THR A 34 2.44 -4.63 8.59
C THR A 34 1.22 -3.88 9.16
N PRO A 35 0.02 -4.48 9.15
CA PRO A 35 -1.17 -3.87 9.76
C PRO A 35 -0.99 -3.56 11.25
N GLU A 36 -0.24 -4.40 11.99
CA GLU A 36 0.08 -4.19 13.40
C GLU A 36 0.99 -2.98 13.60
N GLN A 37 2.04 -2.83 12.78
CA GLN A 37 2.90 -1.65 12.80
C GLN A 37 2.11 -0.38 12.48
N ASP A 38 1.22 -0.43 11.49
CA ASP A 38 0.33 0.69 11.17
C ASP A 38 -0.56 1.06 12.37
N ALA A 39 -1.05 0.07 13.13
CA ALA A 39 -1.86 0.31 14.34
C ALA A 39 -1.04 0.93 15.48
N MET A 40 0.20 0.47 15.69
CA MET A 40 1.11 1.05 16.69
C MET A 40 1.46 2.50 16.38
N ILE A 41 1.74 2.82 15.11
CA ILE A 41 2.03 4.20 14.67
C ILE A 41 0.84 5.12 14.97
N VAL A 42 -0.38 4.65 14.71
CA VAL A 42 -1.60 5.43 14.94
C VAL A 42 -1.88 5.58 16.43
N ALA A 43 -1.70 4.53 17.22
CA ALA A 43 -1.85 4.58 18.67
C ALA A 43 -0.88 5.57 19.32
N ALA A 44 0.40 5.53 18.95
CA ALA A 44 1.42 6.45 19.45
C ALA A 44 1.10 7.91 19.13
N ALA A 45 0.59 8.19 17.92
CA ALA A 45 0.17 9.54 17.54
C ALA A 45 -1.10 10.02 18.27
N HIS A 46 -2.00 9.11 18.65
CA HIS A 46 -3.17 9.44 19.47
C HIS A 46 -2.80 9.70 20.93
N GLU A 47 -1.89 8.91 21.49
CA GLU A 47 -1.43 9.06 22.88
C GLU A 47 -0.59 10.32 23.05
N SER A 48 0.24 10.66 22.05
CA SER A 48 1.09 11.85 22.09
C SER A 48 0.96 12.69 20.81
N PRO A 49 -0.05 13.59 20.72
CA PRO A 49 -0.32 14.39 19.53
C PRO A 49 0.79 15.37 19.12
N LEU A 50 1.71 15.69 20.04
CA LEU A 50 2.84 16.59 19.79
C LEU A 50 4.11 15.85 19.32
N THR A 51 4.09 14.51 19.36
CA THR A 51 5.26 13.70 19.02
C THR A 51 5.40 13.62 17.50
N THR A 52 6.61 13.94 17.02
CA THR A 52 6.89 13.96 15.58
C THR A 52 7.00 12.54 15.02
N ALA A 53 6.72 12.38 13.71
CA ALA A 53 6.89 11.09 13.03
C ALA A 53 8.30 10.49 13.18
N ILE A 54 9.34 11.33 13.34
CA ILE A 54 10.72 10.86 13.58
C ILE A 54 10.83 10.20 14.96
N GLN A 55 10.27 10.84 15.98
CA GLN A 55 10.25 10.30 17.35
C GLN A 55 9.46 8.99 17.41
N ILE A 56 8.25 8.94 16.82
CA ILE A 56 7.42 7.72 16.77
C ILE A 56 8.18 6.57 16.09
N THR A 57 8.87 6.85 14.98
CA THR A 57 9.64 5.82 14.26
C THR A 57 10.80 5.29 15.10
N ARG A 58 11.46 6.18 15.87
CA ARG A 58 12.57 5.81 16.76
C ARG A 58 12.07 5.06 18.00
N GLU A 59 10.94 5.45 18.55
CA GLU A 59 10.34 4.85 19.75
C GLU A 59 9.81 3.44 19.47
N LEU A 60 9.23 3.22 18.29
CA LEU A 60 8.74 1.92 17.85
C LEU A 60 9.82 1.04 17.19
N ASP A 61 11.06 1.53 17.11
CA ASP A 61 12.21 0.88 16.45
C ASP A 61 11.87 0.25 15.09
N LEU A 62 11.06 0.95 14.29
CA LEU A 62 10.55 0.39 13.04
C LEU A 62 11.62 0.45 11.95
N PRO A 63 11.77 -0.60 11.13
CA PRO A 63 12.70 -0.62 9.99
C PRO A 63 12.13 0.17 8.79
N VAL A 64 11.53 1.34 9.05
CA VAL A 64 10.90 2.20 8.05
C VAL A 64 11.39 3.61 8.19
N THR A 65 11.37 4.37 7.09
CA THR A 65 11.77 5.78 7.16
C THR A 65 10.66 6.60 7.84
N PRO A 66 11.00 7.72 8.51
CA PRO A 66 10.01 8.63 9.09
C PRO A 66 8.97 9.14 8.10
N GLN A 67 9.29 9.15 6.80
CA GLN A 67 8.35 9.49 5.73
C GLN A 67 7.24 8.44 5.57
N VAL A 68 7.53 7.14 5.77
CA VAL A 68 6.52 6.08 5.75
C VAL A 68 5.55 6.28 6.91
N THR A 69 6.06 6.56 8.12
CA THR A 69 5.26 6.87 9.31
C THR A 69 4.36 8.08 9.07
N ARG A 70 4.90 9.18 8.53
CA ARG A 70 4.10 10.36 8.16
C ARG A 70 3.02 10.05 7.13
N LYS A 71 3.32 9.20 6.13
CA LYS A 71 2.34 8.75 5.15
C LYS A 71 1.19 7.99 5.81
N ARG A 72 1.48 7.14 6.81
CA ARG A 72 0.46 6.41 7.58
C ARG A 72 -0.42 7.33 8.41
N LEU A 73 0.17 8.31 9.09
CA LEU A 73 -0.58 9.31 9.84
C LEU A 73 -1.52 10.11 8.90
N ARG A 74 -1.00 10.54 7.74
CA ARG A 74 -1.80 11.27 6.75
C ARG A 74 -2.93 10.45 6.13
N GLU A 75 -2.71 9.16 5.88
CA GLU A 75 -3.76 8.22 5.42
C GLU A 75 -4.92 8.10 6.42
N ARG A 76 -4.67 8.42 7.70
CA ARG A 76 -5.65 8.42 8.79
C ARG A 76 -6.17 9.82 9.15
N GLY A 77 -5.77 10.85 8.40
CA GLY A 77 -6.17 12.24 8.67
C GLY A 77 -5.45 12.89 9.86
N ILE A 78 -4.41 12.25 10.40
CA ILE A 78 -3.60 12.78 11.50
C ILE A 78 -2.44 13.58 10.89
N SER A 79 -2.42 14.88 11.15
CA SER A 79 -1.36 15.81 10.74
C SER A 79 -0.71 16.41 11.98
N GLY A 80 0.51 15.92 12.28
CA GLY A 80 1.42 16.43 13.31
C GLY A 80 2.86 16.39 12.79
#